data_AF-A0A1F8H204-F1
#
_entry.id   AF-A0A1F8H204-F1
#
_cell.length_a   1.000
_cell.length_b   1.000
_cell.length_c   1.000
_cell.angle_alpha   90.00
_cell.angle_beta   90.00
_cell.angle_gamma   90.00
#
_symmetry.space_group_name_H-M   'P 1'
#
loop_
_entity.id
_entity.type
_entity.pdbx_description
1 polymer ?
#
loop_
_entity_poly.entity_id
_entity_poly.type
_entity_poly.pdbx_seq_one_letter_code
_entity_poly.pdbx_strand_id
1 'polypeptide(L)'
;MAKMVRTEKIKMKKEKVKIYIDGSNTFHAQKKLGWLIDWVKIKKYLIGTYDILEFKYYAGLKDNDEAMKSFLRYLNKVGLTWLPNH
;
A
#
# COMPACT_ATOMS: atom_id res chain seq x y z
N MET A 1 -19.50 39.45 -28.28
CA MET A 1 -18.92 39.04 -26.98
C MET A 1 -18.95 37.52 -26.90
N ALA A 2 -17.79 36.86 -26.89
CA ALA A 2 -17.71 35.41 -26.72
C ALA A 2 -17.71 35.07 -25.22
N LYS A 3 -18.71 34.29 -24.77
CA LYS A 3 -18.76 33.77 -23.39
C LYS A 3 -17.74 32.64 -23.28
N MET A 4 -16.71 32.86 -22.46
CA MET A 4 -15.74 31.84 -22.06
C MET A 4 -16.45 30.81 -21.17
N VAL A 5 -16.66 29.60 -21.68
CA VAL A 5 -17.24 28.49 -20.90
C VAL A 5 -16.11 27.92 -20.03
N ARG A 6 -16.21 28.12 -18.71
CA ARG A 6 -15.34 27.43 -17.73
C ARG A 6 -15.62 25.93 -17.81
N THR A 7 -14.70 25.17 -18.37
CA THR A 7 -14.69 23.71 -18.28
C THR A 7 -14.29 23.31 -16.87
N GLU A 8 -15.26 23.11 -16.00
CA GLU A 8 -15.03 22.38 -14.75
C GLU A 8 -14.63 20.94 -15.11
N LYS A 9 -13.40 20.54 -14.76
CA LYS A 9 -12.98 19.14 -14.88
C LYS A 9 -13.91 18.31 -13.99
N ILE A 10 -14.80 17.53 -14.60
CA ILE A 10 -15.60 16.53 -13.89
C ILE A 10 -14.63 15.57 -13.21
N LYS A 11 -14.47 15.73 -11.90
CA LYS A 11 -13.60 14.87 -11.10
C LYS A 11 -14.33 13.54 -10.95
N MET A 12 -14.07 12.60 -11.86
CA MET A 12 -14.64 11.26 -11.76
C MET A 12 -14.32 10.70 -10.37
N LYS A 13 -15.35 10.24 -9.67
CA LYS A 13 -15.22 9.71 -8.33
C LYS A 13 -14.38 8.44 -8.42
N LYS A 14 -13.28 8.40 -7.67
CA LYS A 14 -12.43 7.22 -7.58
C LYS A 14 -13.21 6.07 -6.93
N GLU A 15 -12.98 4.86 -7.42
CA GLU A 15 -13.49 3.66 -6.79
C GLU A 15 -12.88 3.50 -5.40
N LYS A 16 -13.70 3.05 -4.45
CA LYS A 16 -13.28 2.81 -3.07
C LYS A 16 -12.70 1.42 -2.95
N VAL A 17 -11.48 1.31 -2.43
CA VAL A 17 -10.75 0.04 -2.37
C VAL A 17 -10.20 -0.20 -0.96
N LYS A 18 -10.25 -1.47 -0.53
CA LYS A 18 -9.51 -1.97 0.63
C LYS A 18 -8.43 -2.92 0.14
N ILE A 19 -7.22 -2.77 0.66
CA ILE A 19 -6.06 -3.57 0.25
C ILE A 19 -5.60 -4.43 1.42
N TYR A 20 -5.43 -5.71 1.14
CA TYR A 20 -4.99 -6.72 2.09
C TYR A 20 -3.81 -7.47 1.46
N ILE A 21 -2.63 -7.40 2.09
CA ILE A 21 -1.42 -8.06 1.62
C ILE A 21 -1.08 -9.21 2.55
N ASP A 22 -0.92 -10.41 1.99
CA ASP A 22 -0.29 -11.54 2.67
C ASP A 22 1.24 -11.36 2.64
N GLY A 23 1.81 -11.01 3.79
CA GLY A 23 3.22 -10.74 3.94
C GLY A 23 4.10 -11.98 3.83
N SER A 24 3.62 -13.15 4.28
CA SER A 24 4.37 -14.40 4.16
C SER A 24 4.55 -14.77 2.69
N ASN A 25 3.46 -14.79 1.92
CA ASN A 25 3.51 -15.09 0.49
C ASN A 25 4.33 -14.05 -0.28
N THR A 26 4.14 -12.77 0.02
CA THR A 26 4.90 -11.68 -0.62
C THR A 26 6.40 -11.79 -0.32
N PHE A 27 6.77 -12.10 0.92
CA PHE A 27 8.17 -12.26 1.32
C PHE A 27 8.85 -13.43 0.60
N HIS A 28 8.20 -14.59 0.57
CA HIS A 28 8.72 -15.77 -0.14
C HIS A 28 8.84 -15.51 -1.64
N ALA A 29 7.88 -14.81 -2.25
CA ALA A 29 7.94 -14.40 -3.64
C ALA A 29 9.14 -13.48 -3.92
N GLN A 30 9.34 -12.42 -3.14
CA GLN A 30 10.49 -11.52 -3.28
C GLN A 30 11.82 -12.26 -3.13
N LYS A 31 11.93 -13.18 -2.16
CA LYS A 31 13.12 -14.02 -1.99
C LYS A 31 13.41 -14.86 -3.23
N LYS A 32 12.38 -15.51 -3.80
CA LYS A 32 12.52 -16.32 -5.01
C LYS A 32 12.92 -15.49 -6.22
N LEU A 33 12.41 -14.26 -6.32
CA LEU A 33 12.64 -13.39 -7.47
C LEU A 33 13.92 -12.54 -7.38
N GLY A 34 14.50 -12.40 -6.18
CA GLY A 34 15.74 -11.65 -5.98
C GLY A 34 15.57 -10.12 -5.97
N TRP A 35 14.34 -9.61 -5.97
CA TRP A 35 14.05 -8.18 -5.88
C TRP A 35 12.98 -7.89 -4.82
N LEU A 36 12.98 -6.64 -4.34
CA LEU A 36 12.08 -6.16 -3.29
C LEU A 36 11.03 -5.21 -3.88
N ILE A 37 9.81 -5.27 -3.36
CA ILE A 37 8.76 -4.30 -3.67
C ILE A 37 9.09 -2.97 -3.00
N ASP A 38 9.05 -1.91 -3.78
CA ASP A 38 9.08 -0.53 -3.28
C ASP A 38 7.67 -0.12 -2.84
N TRP A 39 7.39 -0.28 -1.55
CA TRP A 39 6.07 0.00 -0.96
C TRP A 39 5.66 1.48 -1.06
N VAL A 40 6.63 2.41 -1.17
CA VAL A 40 6.35 3.83 -1.37
C VAL A 40 5.80 4.05 -2.78
N LYS A 41 6.43 3.44 -3.80
CA LYS A 41 5.93 3.50 -5.19
C LYS A 41 4.57 2.85 -5.33
N ILE A 42 4.37 1.67 -4.72
CA ILE A 42 3.07 0.98 -4.74
C ILE A 42 1.99 1.86 -4.11
N LYS A 43 2.23 2.42 -2.91
CA LYS A 43 1.26 3.31 -2.28
C LYS A 43 0.95 4.52 -3.16
N LYS A 44 1.98 5.20 -3.69
CA LYS A 44 1.81 6.38 -4.55
C LYS A 44 0.97 6.07 -5.80
N TYR A 45 1.20 4.91 -6.41
CA TYR A 45 0.43 4.44 -7.55
C TYR A 45 -1.04 4.21 -7.16
N LEU A 46 -1.29 3.45 -6.10
CA LEU A 46 -2.65 3.07 -5.69
C LEU A 46 -3.49 4.28 -5.23
N ILE A 47 -2.94 5.23 -4.48
CA ILE A 47 -3.66 6.45 -4.09
C ILE A 47 -3.88 7.39 -5.27
N GLY A 48 -3.04 7.31 -6.31
CA GLY A 48 -3.21 8.04 -7.56
C GLY A 48 -4.48 7.61 -8.31
N THR A 49 -4.78 6.32 -8.25
CA THR A 49 -5.88 5.68 -9.00
C THR A 49 -7.17 5.54 -8.17
N TYR A 50 -7.08 5.19 -6.88
CA TYR A 50 -8.23 4.79 -6.05
C TYR A 50 -8.43 5.66 -4.81
N ASP A 51 -9.62 5.58 -4.23
CA ASP A 51 -9.91 6.07 -2.87
C ASP A 51 -9.65 4.92 -1.88
N ILE A 52 -8.45 4.89 -1.30
CA ILE A 52 -8.01 3.79 -0.44
C ILE A 52 -8.59 3.96 0.97
N LEU A 53 -9.45 3.03 1.37
CA LEU A 53 -10.09 3.01 2.69
C LEU A 53 -9.22 2.30 3.74
N GLU A 54 -8.53 1.23 3.34
CA GLU A 54 -7.67 0.42 4.20
C GLU A 54 -6.47 -0.08 3.41
N PHE A 55 -5.31 -0.14 4.08
CA PHE A 55 -4.10 -0.71 3.52
C PHE A 55 -3.39 -1.55 4.59
N LYS A 56 -3.67 -2.85 4.59
CA LYS A 56 -3.26 -3.79 5.65
C LYS A 56 -2.21 -4.77 5.14
N TYR A 57 -1.20 -5.02 5.97
CA TYR A 57 -0.12 -5.96 5.72
C TYR A 57 -0.08 -7.03 6.82
N TYR A 58 -0.38 -8.27 6.43
CA TYR A 58 -0.49 -9.39 7.35
C TYR A 58 0.82 -10.14 7.47
N ALA A 59 1.41 -10.19 8.67
CA ALA A 59 2.65 -10.91 8.89
C ALA A 59 2.77 -11.41 10.32
N GLY A 60 3.37 -12.60 10.49
CA GLY A 60 3.79 -13.09 11.80
C GLY A 60 5.06 -12.38 12.26
N LEU A 61 5.14 -12.08 13.55
CA LEU A 61 6.33 -11.53 14.20
C LEU A 61 6.81 -12.50 15.27
N LYS A 62 8.08 -12.90 15.22
CA LYS A 62 8.74 -13.69 16.28
C LYS A 62 9.48 -12.75 17.22
N ASP A 63 9.56 -13.08 18.50
CA ASP A 63 10.11 -12.19 19.55
C ASP A 63 11.53 -11.69 19.26
N ASN A 64 12.35 -12.50 18.59
CA ASN A 64 13.76 -12.18 18.30
C ASN A 64 14.03 -11.80 16.82
N ASP A 65 13.00 -11.46 16.04
CA ASP A 65 13.15 -11.07 14.62
C ASP A 65 13.25 -9.55 14.45
N GLU A 66 14.39 -8.97 14.83
CA GLU A 66 14.62 -7.52 14.74
C GLU A 66 14.55 -6.98 13.30
N ALA A 67 14.92 -7.81 12.31
CA ALA A 67 14.82 -7.46 10.90
C ALA A 67 13.34 -7.27 10.50
N MET A 68 12.48 -8.22 10.87
CA MET A 68 11.03 -8.11 10.65
C MET A 68 10.45 -6.91 11.42
N LYS A 69 10.82 -6.69 12.69
CA LYS A 69 10.37 -5.50 13.44
C LYS A 69 10.74 -4.21 12.71
N SER A 70 11.97 -4.12 12.20
CA SER A 70 12.43 -2.95 11.43
C SER A 70 11.63 -2.75 10.15
N PHE A 71 11.36 -3.83 9.41
CA PHE A 71 10.55 -3.79 8.21
C PHE A 71 9.10 -3.38 8.49
N LEU A 72 8.47 -3.90 9.53
CA LEU A 72 7.11 -3.52 9.94
C LEU A 72 7.03 -2.05 10.37
N ARG A 73 8.05 -1.54 11.08
CA ARG A 73 8.17 -0.10 11.38
C ARG A 73 8.27 0.74 10.11
N TYR A 74 9.02 0.27 9.11
CA TYR A 74 9.10 0.92 7.81
C TYR A 74 7.73 0.94 7.11
N LEU A 75 7.02 -0.19 7.05
CA LEU A 75 5.67 -0.26 6.45
C LEU A 75 4.69 0.71 7.12
N ASN A 76 4.73 0.80 8.46
CA ASN A 76 3.90 1.74 9.20
C ASN A 76 4.22 3.20 8.85
N LYS A 77 5.51 3.55 8.67
CA LYS A 77 5.93 4.88 8.19
C LYS A 77 5.48 5.16 6.75
N VAL A 78 5.44 4.14 5.89
CA VAL A 78 4.85 4.26 4.55
C VAL A 78 3.33 4.44 4.64
N GLY A 79 2.70 3.99 5.72
CA GLY A 79 1.27 4.08 5.99
C GLY A 79 0.51 2.83 5.54
N LEU A 80 1.15 1.67 5.65
CA LEU A 80 0.52 0.35 5.62
C LEU A 80 0.42 -0.14 7.07
N THR A 81 -0.78 -0.50 7.51
CA THR A 81 -1.01 -0.98 8.87
C THR A 81 -0.64 -2.46 8.95
N TRP A 82 0.32 -2.80 9.81
CA TRP A 82 0.63 -4.19 10.10
C TRP A 82 -0.48 -4.83 10.95
N LEU A 83 -0.83 -6.08 10.63
CA LEU A 83 -1.69 -6.93 11.44
C LEU A 83 -1.01 -8.30 11.66
N PRO A 84 -1.08 -8.87 12.87
CA PRO A 84 -0.59 -10.22 13.12
C PRO A 84 -1.47 -11.23 12.36
N ASN A 85 -0.84 -12.29 11.85
CA ASN A 85 -1.57 -13.49 11.44
C ASN A 85 -2.03 -14.23 12.70
N HIS A 86 -3.30 -14.63 12.74
CA HIS A 86 -3.87 -15.47 13.80
C HIS A 86 -3.28 -16.88 13.76
#